data_AF-F4CW03-F1
#
_entry.id   AF-F4CW03-F1
#
_cell.length_a   1.000
_cell.length_b   1.000
_cell.length_c   1.000
_cell.angle_alpha   90.00
_cell.angle_beta   90.00
_cell.angle_gamma   90.00
#
_symmetry.space_group_name_H-M   'P 1'
#
loop_
_entity.id
_entity.type
_entity.pdbx_description
1 polymer ?
#
loop_
_entity_poly.entity_id
_entity_poly.type
_entity_poly.pdbx_seq_one_letter_code
_entity_poly.pdbx_strand_id
1 'polypeptide(L)' 'MELDTNDPPEGHYEIRIIGRLSDRARAAFPGMEVREVPAETIISGDLADDGGVQDVLRLIQSLGLQVVSVRRAG' A
#
# COMPACT_ATOMS: atom_id res chain seq x y z
N MET A 1 33.17 -22.43 -4.62
CA MET A 1 32.70 -21.44 -3.64
C MET A 1 31.18 -21.51 -3.72
N GLU A 2 30.57 -22.30 -2.85
CA GLU A 2 29.11 -22.33 -2.68
C GLU A 2 28.70 -20.93 -2.22
N LEU A 3 27.82 -20.29 -2.97
CA LEU A 3 27.14 -19.09 -2.50
C LEU A 3 25.99 -19.59 -1.64
N ASP A 4 26.12 -19.46 -0.32
CA ASP A 4 25.01 -19.67 0.60
C ASP A 4 23.87 -18.72 0.19
N THR A 5 22.83 -19.26 -0.44
CA THR A 5 21.71 -18.51 -1.05
C THR A 5 20.76 -17.88 -0.02
N ASN A 6 21.24 -17.64 1.20
CA ASN A 6 20.44 -17.15 2.32
C ASN A 6 20.72 -15.70 2.70
N ASP A 7 21.51 -14.96 1.91
CA ASP A 7 21.54 -13.50 2.03
C ASP A 7 20.20 -12.94 1.54
N PRO A 8 19.46 -12.17 2.37
CA PRO A 8 18.25 -11.51 1.90
C PRO A 8 18.63 -10.57 0.75
N PRO A 9 17.81 -10.49 -0.31
CA PRO A 9 18.16 -9.68 -1.48
C PRO A 9 18.41 -8.23 -1.04
N GLU A 10 19.52 -7.64 -1.48
CA GLU A 10 19.73 -6.19 -1.38
C GLU A 10 18.57 -5.50 -2.12
N GLY A 11 17.74 -4.77 -1.39
CA GLY A 11 16.48 -4.23 -1.93
C GLY A 11 15.88 -3.13 -1.08
N HIS A 12 14.98 -2.35 -1.68
CA HIS A 12 14.18 -1.36 -0.97
C HIS A 12 12.95 -2.04 -0.38
N TYR A 13 12.79 -1.95 0.93
CA TYR A 13 11.68 -2.57 1.66
C TYR A 13 10.74 -1.49 2.19
N GLU A 14 9.43 -1.64 1.95
CA GLU A 14 8.38 -0.85 2.59
C GLU A 14 7.73 -1.68 3.70
N ILE A 15 7.79 -1.20 4.95
CA ILE A 15 7.22 -1.88 6.12
C ILE A 15 6.03 -1.06 6.62
N ARG A 16 4.84 -1.66 6.59
CA ARG A 16 3.59 -1.01 7.03
C ARG A 16 3.14 -1.59 8.36
N ILE A 17 2.85 -0.72 9.32
CA ILE A 17 2.35 -1.08 10.65
C ILE A 17 1.03 -0.36 10.92
N ILE A 18 0.20 -0.94 11.79
CA ILE A 18 -1.06 -0.32 12.21
C ILE A 18 -0.78 0.77 13.23
N GLY A 19 -1.43 1.93 13.05
CA GLY A 19 -1.35 3.06 13.97
C GLY A 19 -0.34 4.12 13.56
N ARG A 20 -0.12 5.08 14.45
CA ARG A 20 0.80 6.21 14.25
C ARG A 20 2.00 6.05 15.16
N LEU A 21 3.17 6.41 14.66
CA LEU A 21 4.39 6.43 15.46
C LEU A 21 4.56 7.81 16.09
N SER A 22 4.78 7.84 17.41
CA SER A 22 5.25 9.03 18.11
C SER A 22 6.64 9.43 17.63
N ASP A 23 7.04 10.68 17.86
CA ASP A 23 8.36 11.17 17.47
C ASP A 23 9.50 10.33 18.07
N ARG A 24 9.34 9.87 19.32
CA ARG A 24 10.30 8.95 19.97
C ARG A 24 10.42 7.63 19.23
N ALA A 25 9.31 7.05 18.78
CA ALA A 25 9.33 5.79 18.06
C ALA A 25 9.90 5.96 16.64
N ARG A 26 9.61 7.09 15.98
CA ARG A 26 10.21 7.44 14.68
C ARG A 26 11.74 7.54 14.75
N ALA A 27 12.27 8.13 15.83
CA ALA A 27 13.70 8.28 16.05
C ALA A 27 14.47 6.95 16.19
N ALA A 28 13.77 5.81 16.38
CA ALA A 28 14.39 4.49 16.44
C ALA A 28 14.80 3.94 15.05
N PHE A 29 14.42 4.59 13.95
CA PHE A 29 14.69 4.13 12.57
C PHE A 29 15.58 5.12 11.79
N PRO A 30 16.85 5.30 12.19
CA PRO A 30 17.74 6.24 11.51
C PRO A 30 18.01 5.80 10.06
N GLY A 31 17.99 6.77 9.13
CA GLY A 31 18.23 6.51 7.70
C GLY A 31 17.02 5.95 6.95
N MET A 32 15.88 5.72 7.62
CA MET A 32 14.63 5.32 7.00
C MET A 32 13.64 6.49 6.90
N GLU A 33 12.90 6.55 5.81
CA GLU A 33 11.77 7.47 5.69
C GLU A 33 10.55 6.89 6.42
N VAL A 34 10.09 7.60 7.46
CA VAL A 34 8.89 7.21 8.22
C VAL A 34 7.75 8.17 7.88
N ARG A 35 6.81 7.68 7.06
CA ARG A 35 5.58 8.40 6.68
C ARG A 35 4.34 7.74 7.27
N GLU A 36 3.40 8.56 7.73
CA GLU A 36 2.06 8.08 8.07
C GLU A 36 1.24 8.00 6.79
N VAL A 37 0.70 6.82 6.50
CA VAL A 37 -0.26 6.62 5.40
C VAL A 37 -1.63 6.31 6.00
N PRO A 38 -2.73 6.84 5.41
CA PRO A 38 -4.07 6.49 5.87
C PRO A 38 -4.29 4.97 5.86
N ALA A 39 -5.06 4.47 6.82
CA ALA A 39 -5.56 3.10 6.78
C ALA A 39 -6.63 3.02 5.68
N GLU A 40 -6.21 2.65 4.48
CA GLU A 40 -7.09 2.47 3.32
C GLU A 40 -7.49 1.00 3.18
N THR A 41 -8.72 0.78 2.72
CA THR A 41 -9.17 -0.53 2.26
C THR A 41 -8.90 -0.63 0.77
N ILE A 42 -8.17 -1.66 0.35
CA ILE A 42 -7.91 -1.93 -1.07
C ILE A 42 -8.98 -2.90 -1.58
N ILE A 43 -9.66 -2.50 -2.66
CA ILE A 43 -10.55 -3.38 -3.43
C ILE A 43 -9.84 -3.70 -4.74
N SER A 44 -9.61 -4.99 -5.00
CA SER A 44 -8.89 -5.48 -6.18
C SER A 44 -9.72 -6.52 -6.92
N GLY A 45 -9.65 -6.51 -8.25
CA GLY A 45 -10.31 -7.47 -9.11
C GLY A 45 -9.96 -7.20 -10.57
N ASP A 46 -10.18 -8.20 -11.42
CA ASP A 46 -9.98 -8.07 -12.87
C ASP A 46 -11.15 -7.29 -13.47
N LEU A 47 -10.84 -6.21 -14.19
CA LEU A 47 -11.81 -5.37 -14.87
C LEU A 47 -11.46 -5.36 -16.35
N ALA A 48 -12.43 -5.70 -17.20
CA ALA A 48 -12.21 -5.91 -18.63
C ALA A 48 -11.80 -4.63 -19.37
N ASP A 49 -12.32 -3.49 -18.93
CA ASP A 49 -12.09 -2.18 -19.53
C ASP A 49 -12.34 -1.05 -18.53
N ASP A 50 -12.22 0.19 -19.01
CA ASP A 50 -12.50 1.39 -18.22
C ASP A 50 -13.98 1.50 -17.82
N GLY A 51 -14.90 0.86 -18.55
CA GLY A 51 -16.32 0.76 -18.19
C GLY A 51 -16.52 -0.03 -16.90
N GLY A 52 -15.82 -1.16 -16.74
CA GLY A 52 -15.78 -1.93 -15.50
C GLY A 52 -15.29 -1.12 -14.30
N VAL A 53 -14.29 -0.24 -14.49
CA VAL A 53 -13.84 0.68 -13.43
C VAL A 53 -14.94 1.66 -13.04
N GLN A 54 -15.64 2.25 -13.99
CA GLN A 54 -16.74 3.20 -13.71
C GLN A 54 -17.90 2.55 -12.96
N ASP A 55 -18.23 1.29 -13.27
CA ASP A 55 -19.27 0.54 -12.56
C ASP A 55 -18.92 0.30 -11.09
N VAL A 56 -17.67 -0.09 -10.82
CA VAL A 56 -17.17 -0.26 -9.45
C VAL A 56 -17.19 1.07 -8.70
N LEU A 57 -16.75 2.17 -9.32
CA LEU A 57 -16.78 3.50 -8.69
C LEU A 57 -18.21 3.94 -8.33
N ARG A 58 -19.20 3.68 -9.21
CA ARG A 58 -20.62 3.95 -8.90
C ARG A 58 -21.11 3.13 -7.72
N LEU A 59 -20.74 1.85 -7.64
CA LEU A 59 -21.11 1.00 -6.51
C LEU A 59 -20.50 1.50 -5.19
N ILE A 60 -19.23 1.89 -5.20
CA ILE A 60 -18.58 2.43 -3.99
C ILE A 60 -19.31 3.71 -3.53
N GLN A 61 -19.66 4.60 -4.47
CA GLN A 61 -20.39 5.84 -4.16
C GLN A 61 -21.81 5.57 -3.65
N SER A 62 -22.53 4.59 -4.21
CA SER A 62 -23.89 4.25 -3.77
C SER A 62 -23.91 3.67 -2.35
N LEU A 63 -22.80 3.09 -1.90
CA LEU A 63 -22.60 2.62 -0.52
C LEU A 63 -22.20 3.76 0.45
N GLY A 64 -22.05 4.99 -0.03
CA GLY A 64 -21.59 6.13 0.78
C GLY A 64 -20.10 6.07 1.13
N LEU A 65 -19.32 5.23 0.45
CA LEU A 65 -17.88 5.12 0.62
C LEU A 65 -17.16 6.14 -0.27
N GLN A 66 -16.02 6.64 0.22
CA GLN A 66 -15.19 7.59 -0.52
C GLN A 66 -14.02 6.88 -1.19
N VAL A 67 -13.84 7.13 -2.48
CA VAL A 67 -12.66 6.67 -3.23
C VAL A 67 -11.56 7.71 -3.06
N VAL A 68 -10.44 7.29 -2.48
CA VAL A 68 -9.28 8.15 -2.24
C VAL A 68 -8.21 8.03 -3.33
N SER A 69 -8.09 6.87 -3.96
CA SER A 69 -7.20 6.65 -5.09
C SER A 69 -7.71 5.52 -6.00
N VAL A 70 -7.35 5.57 -7.28
CA VAL A 70 -7.52 4.47 -8.24
C VAL A 70 -6.18 4.28 -8.93
N ARG A 71 -5.66 3.05 -8.92
CA ARG A 71 -4.40 2.68 -9.59
C ARG A 71 -4.60 1.40 -10.37
N ARG A 72 -4.08 1.35 -11.60
CA ARG A 72 -3.92 0.07 -12.32
C ARG A 72 -2.70 -0.64 -11.72
N ALA A 73 -2.89 -1.87 -11.23
CA ALA A 73 -1.77 -2.72 -10.83
C ALA A 73 -0.93 -3.02 -12.08
N GLY A 74 0.37 -2.72 -12.00
CA GLY A 74 1.33 -2.99 -13.07
C GLY A 74 2.02 -4.32 -12.87
#